data_AF-A0A7X7MHL5-F1
#
_entry.id   AF-A0A7X7MHL5-F1
#
_cell.length_a   1.000
_cell.length_b   1.000
_cell.length_c   1.000
_cell.angle_alpha   90.00
_cell.angle_beta   90.00
_cell.angle_gamma   90.00
#
_symmetry.space_group_name_H-M   'P 1'
#
loop_
_entity.id
_entity.type
_entity.pdbx_description
1 polymer ?
#
loop_
_entity_poly.entity_id
_entity_poly.type
_entity_poly.pdbx_seq_one_letter_code
_entity_poly.pdbx_strand_id
1 'polypeptide(L)'
;MAKKNICKSSTCSQDRPDFAQLSQTARSFLEPERTILGQVPTIAITPVSDGRRGAYEDNLARTWAMVEKVYDLLLQNVRQPDGSPIRVVVAPEIVYGARTAARAQQYYATQGVGANIWVGRSWSYSDELMGAMLGIGSSEWQQCAYGLNQTDRPGAVWLKAFTAAMDEKKRPIFCVYSPDLENEEGQL
;
A
#
# COMPACT_ATOMS: atom_id res chain seq x y z
N MET A 1 36.32 20.89 25.26
CA MET A 1 35.40 21.71 24.44
C MET A 1 34.03 21.73 25.11
N ALA A 2 33.50 22.91 25.40
CA ALA A 2 32.21 23.06 26.07
C ALA A 2 31.07 22.46 25.21
N LYS A 3 30.27 21.55 25.78
CA LYS A 3 29.06 21.03 25.13
C LYS A 3 28.12 22.20 24.89
N LYS A 4 27.94 22.63 23.64
CA LYS A 4 26.93 23.62 23.26
C LYS A 4 25.57 23.02 23.63
N ASN A 5 24.87 23.61 24.60
CA ASN A 5 23.50 23.24 24.91
C ASN A 5 22.59 23.68 23.76
N ILE A 6 22.24 22.71 22.91
CA ILE A 6 21.39 22.92 21.72
C ILE A 6 19.93 23.22 22.12
N CYS A 7 19.53 22.92 23.35
CA CYS A 7 18.14 23.03 23.80
C CYS A 7 18.00 23.77 25.13
N LYS A 8 17.09 24.76 25.18
CA LYS A 8 16.81 25.60 26.36
C LYS A 8 15.50 25.25 27.09
N SER A 9 14.70 24.30 26.60
CA SER A 9 13.46 23.87 27.26
C SER A 9 13.63 22.59 28.08
N SER A 10 12.93 22.51 29.22
CA SER A 10 12.96 21.39 30.17
C SER A 10 12.40 20.07 29.62
N THR A 11 11.73 20.09 28.47
CA THR A 11 11.17 18.90 27.79
C THR A 11 12.16 18.19 26.85
N CYS A 12 13.27 18.85 26.50
CA CYS A 12 14.19 18.37 25.47
C CYS A 12 15.23 17.33 25.96
N SER A 13 15.25 17.06 27.27
CA SER A 13 16.28 16.23 27.91
C SER A 13 15.95 14.74 27.96
N GLN A 14 14.69 14.32 27.77
CA GLN A 14 14.30 12.92 28.02
C GLN A 14 14.59 11.97 26.84
N ASP A 15 14.73 12.48 25.62
CA ASP A 15 14.84 11.64 24.41
C ASP A 15 16.21 11.65 23.73
N ARG A 16 17.23 12.33 24.29
CA ARG A 16 18.56 12.35 23.66
C ARG A 16 19.29 11.04 23.96
N PRO A 17 19.69 10.25 22.95
CA PRO A 17 20.48 9.04 23.19
C PRO A 17 21.79 9.34 23.93
N ASP A 18 22.18 8.46 24.85
CA ASP A 18 23.49 8.53 25.49
C ASP A 18 24.58 8.01 24.55
N PHE A 19 25.10 8.91 23.73
CA PHE A 19 26.18 8.58 22.80
C PHE A 19 27.48 8.17 23.49
N ALA A 20 27.72 8.57 24.75
CA ALA A 20 28.92 8.12 25.47
C ALA A 20 28.80 6.62 25.80
N GLN A 21 27.63 6.18 26.25
CA GLN A 21 27.34 4.76 26.45
C GLN A 21 27.38 3.98 25.12
N LEU A 22 26.72 4.48 24.07
CA LEU A 22 26.73 3.83 22.75
C LEU A 22 28.14 3.63 22.18
N SER A 23 29.07 4.56 22.48
CA SER A 23 30.47 4.46 22.04
C SER A 23 31.28 3.37 22.74
N GLN A 24 30.78 2.85 23.87
CA GLN A 24 31.42 1.81 24.67
C GLN A 24 30.82 0.42 24.42
N THR A 25 29.72 0.33 23.66
CA THR A 25 29.09 -0.95 23.33
C THR A 25 30.03 -1.79 22.45
N ALA A 26 30.53 -2.89 23.00
CA ALA A 26 31.35 -3.84 22.25
C ALA A 26 30.53 -4.52 21.14
N ARG A 27 31.16 -4.79 20.00
CA ARG A 27 30.54 -5.57 18.92
C ARG A 27 30.17 -6.96 19.46
N SER A 28 28.90 -7.33 19.32
CA SER A 28 28.41 -8.68 19.53
C SER A 28 27.54 -9.10 18.35
N PHE A 29 27.48 -10.41 18.08
CA PHE A 29 26.49 -10.98 17.18
C PHE A 29 25.40 -11.56 18.07
N LEU A 30 24.26 -10.88 18.12
CA LEU A 30 23.09 -11.39 18.84
C LEU A 30 22.41 -12.43 17.95
N GLU A 31 21.99 -13.54 18.57
CA GLU A 31 21.09 -14.47 17.89
C GLU A 31 19.78 -13.73 17.56
N PRO A 32 19.29 -13.85 16.32
CA PRO A 32 18.10 -13.13 15.90
C PRO A 32 16.85 -13.69 16.59
N GLU A 33 15.98 -12.82 17.09
CA GLU A 33 14.70 -13.21 17.70
C GLU A 33 13.72 -13.85 16.70
N ARG A 34 13.92 -13.60 15.39
CA ARG A 34 13.12 -14.15 14.29
C ARG A 34 13.95 -14.26 13.01
N THR A 35 13.54 -15.15 12.11
CA THR A 35 14.24 -15.40 10.83
C THR A 35 14.37 -14.14 9.97
N ILE A 36 13.27 -13.40 9.80
CA ILE A 36 13.27 -12.15 9.02
C ILE A 36 13.48 -10.96 9.95
N LEU A 37 14.69 -10.40 9.95
CA LEU A 37 15.00 -9.17 10.68
C LEU A 37 14.52 -7.93 9.92
N GLY A 38 14.19 -6.86 10.66
CA GLY A 38 13.72 -5.60 10.07
C GLY A 38 12.25 -5.63 9.64
N GLN A 39 11.85 -4.72 8.75
CA GLN A 39 10.47 -4.65 8.26
C GLN A 39 10.14 -5.86 7.37
N VAL A 40 9.03 -6.53 7.67
CA VAL A 40 8.58 -7.69 6.90
C VAL A 40 8.02 -7.20 5.56
N PRO A 41 8.48 -7.73 4.40
CA PRO A 41 7.93 -7.36 3.10
C PRO A 41 6.41 -7.49 3.09
N THR A 42 5.73 -6.38 2.79
CA THR A 42 4.28 -6.27 2.88
C THR A 42 3.69 -5.72 1.60
N ILE A 43 2.68 -6.41 1.07
CA ILE A 43 1.87 -5.96 -0.06
C ILE A 43 0.59 -5.30 0.48
N ALA A 44 0.29 -4.08 0.02
CA ALA A 44 -1.01 -3.48 0.22
C ALA A 44 -1.98 -3.89 -0.90
N ILE A 45 -3.25 -4.09 -0.56
CA ILE A 45 -4.35 -4.11 -1.52
C ILE A 45 -5.18 -2.85 -1.30
N THR A 46 -5.31 -2.05 -2.36
CA THR A 46 -6.03 -0.77 -2.35
C THR A 46 -7.28 -0.84 -3.22
N PRO A 47 -8.46 -1.11 -2.64
CA PRO A 47 -9.71 -0.98 -3.38
C PRO A 47 -9.99 0.47 -3.75
N VAL A 48 -10.47 0.68 -4.97
CA VAL A 48 -10.90 1.98 -5.47
C VAL A 48 -12.34 1.94 -5.98
N SER A 49 -13.04 3.07 -5.89
CA SER A 49 -14.37 3.19 -6.48
C SER A 49 -14.76 4.65 -6.73
N ASP A 50 -15.88 4.83 -7.43
CA ASP A 50 -16.52 6.13 -7.65
C ASP A 50 -17.02 6.70 -6.32
N GLY A 51 -16.55 7.89 -5.96
CA GLY A 51 -16.90 8.55 -4.70
C GLY A 51 -18.25 9.26 -4.70
N ARG A 52 -18.97 9.31 -5.84
CA ARG A 52 -20.28 9.95 -5.90
C ARG A 52 -21.28 9.16 -5.06
N ARG A 53 -22.10 9.90 -4.31
CA ARG A 53 -23.22 9.33 -3.55
C ARG A 53 -24.13 8.50 -4.46
N GLY A 54 -24.54 7.32 -4.00
CA GLY A 54 -25.26 6.30 -4.76
C GLY A 54 -24.29 5.38 -5.50
N ALA A 55 -23.34 5.93 -6.25
CA ALA A 55 -22.36 5.13 -6.98
C ALA A 55 -21.40 4.39 -6.03
N TYR A 56 -20.97 5.03 -4.95
CA TYR A 56 -20.12 4.40 -3.95
C TYR A 56 -20.80 3.20 -3.31
N GLU A 57 -22.03 3.39 -2.81
CA GLU A 57 -22.81 2.37 -2.14
C GLU A 57 -23.12 1.19 -3.06
N ASP A 58 -23.45 1.46 -4.33
CA ASP A 58 -23.67 0.44 -5.37
C ASP A 58 -22.45 -0.46 -5.63
N ASN A 59 -21.24 0.07 -5.42
CA ASN A 59 -19.99 -0.67 -5.67
C ASN A 59 -19.40 -1.30 -4.40
N LEU A 60 -19.75 -0.79 -3.21
CA LEU A 60 -19.10 -1.09 -1.93
C LEU A 60 -18.86 -2.59 -1.70
N ALA A 61 -19.92 -3.40 -1.65
CA ALA A 61 -19.83 -4.81 -1.30
C ALA A 61 -19.00 -5.60 -2.32
N ARG A 62 -19.22 -5.34 -3.62
CA ARG A 62 -18.57 -6.10 -4.68
C ARG A 62 -17.13 -5.68 -4.94
N THR A 63 -16.75 -4.44 -4.64
CA THR A 63 -15.34 -4.01 -4.62
C THR A 63 -14.58 -4.76 -3.51
N TRP A 64 -15.19 -4.92 -2.33
CA TRP A 64 -14.59 -5.71 -1.24
C TRP A 64 -14.47 -7.20 -1.58
N ALA A 65 -15.47 -7.79 -2.23
CA ALA A 65 -15.36 -9.17 -2.71
C ALA A 65 -14.18 -9.37 -3.68
N MET A 66 -13.88 -8.38 -4.53
CA MET A 66 -12.70 -8.40 -5.40
C MET A 66 -11.38 -8.34 -4.60
N VAL A 67 -11.32 -7.52 -3.53
CA VAL A 67 -10.17 -7.46 -2.63
C VAL A 67 -9.91 -8.80 -1.96
N GLU A 68 -10.96 -9.45 -1.45
CA GLU A 68 -10.88 -10.76 -0.79
C GLU A 68 -10.26 -11.81 -1.70
N LYS A 69 -10.70 -11.90 -2.96
CA LYS A 69 -10.12 -12.86 -3.91
C LYS A 69 -8.63 -12.61 -4.16
N VAL A 70 -8.22 -11.36 -4.33
CA VAL A 70 -6.79 -11.01 -4.54
C VAL A 70 -5.98 -11.32 -3.29
N TYR A 71 -6.53 -11.04 -2.11
CA TYR A 71 -5.90 -11.37 -0.83
C TYR A 71 -5.65 -12.88 -0.70
N ASP A 72 -6.67 -13.70 -0.96
CA ASP A 72 -6.58 -15.15 -0.89
C ASP A 72 -5.59 -15.71 -1.92
N LEU A 73 -5.61 -15.21 -3.15
CA LEU A 73 -4.66 -15.59 -4.20
C LEU A 73 -3.21 -15.38 -3.75
N LEU A 74 -2.92 -14.22 -3.15
CA LEU A 74 -1.58 -13.90 -2.65
C LEU A 74 -1.16 -14.82 -1.50
N LEU A 75 -2.03 -15.02 -0.51
CA LEU A 75 -1.70 -15.87 0.65
C LEU A 75 -1.51 -17.33 0.25
N GLN A 76 -2.27 -17.82 -0.72
CA GLN A 76 -2.16 -19.20 -1.20
C GLN A 76 -0.84 -19.42 -1.96
N ASN A 77 -0.40 -18.46 -2.79
CA ASN A 77 0.65 -18.69 -3.78
C ASN A 77 2.00 -18.02 -3.47
N VAL A 78 2.04 -16.99 -2.63
CA VAL A 78 3.26 -16.22 -2.36
C VAL A 78 3.77 -16.50 -0.94
N ARG A 79 5.07 -16.69 -0.81
CA ARG A 79 5.76 -16.94 0.47
C ARG A 79 6.86 -15.92 0.71
N GLN A 80 7.10 -15.64 1.99
CA GLN A 80 8.28 -14.94 2.45
C GLN A 80 9.53 -15.83 2.30
N PRO A 81 10.75 -15.27 2.41
CA PRO A 81 11.99 -16.05 2.34
C PRO A 81 12.11 -17.17 3.40
N ASP A 82 11.41 -17.04 4.53
CA ASP A 82 11.37 -18.06 5.59
C ASP A 82 10.29 -19.13 5.38
N GLY A 83 9.57 -19.10 4.25
CA GLY A 83 8.52 -20.06 3.91
C GLY A 83 7.14 -19.74 4.51
N SER A 84 7.00 -18.71 5.35
CA SER A 84 5.68 -18.25 5.81
C SER A 84 4.89 -17.56 4.69
N PRO A 85 3.54 -17.49 4.77
CA PRO A 85 2.75 -16.71 3.81
C PRO A 85 3.20 -15.24 3.71
N ILE A 86 3.10 -14.64 2.52
CA ILE A 86 3.39 -13.22 2.34
C ILE A 86 2.52 -12.38 3.28
N ARG A 87 3.07 -11.27 3.79
CA ARG A 87 2.28 -10.34 4.59
C ARG A 87 1.47 -9.44 3.66
N VAL A 88 0.16 -9.43 3.84
CA VAL A 88 -0.77 -8.58 3.08
C VAL A 88 -1.53 -7.69 4.04
N VAL A 89 -1.69 -6.41 3.68
CA VAL A 89 -2.57 -5.47 4.38
C VAL A 89 -3.56 -4.86 3.40
N VAL A 90 -4.71 -4.45 3.90
CA VAL A 90 -5.79 -3.89 3.07
C VAL A 90 -6.04 -2.44 3.49
N ALA A 91 -6.41 -1.58 2.53
CA ALA A 91 -6.79 -0.19 2.85
C ALA A 91 -7.84 -0.13 3.97
N PRO A 92 -7.78 0.86 4.89
CA PRO A 92 -8.74 0.96 5.99
C PRO A 92 -10.17 1.29 5.52
N GLU A 93 -10.31 1.79 4.30
CA GLU A 93 -11.57 2.06 3.60
C GLU A 93 -11.30 2.05 2.09
N ILE A 94 -12.36 1.94 1.27
CA ILE A 94 -12.24 2.11 -0.19
C ILE A 94 -11.70 3.51 -0.48
N VAL A 95 -10.71 3.60 -1.36
CA VAL A 95 -10.10 4.86 -1.80
C VAL A 95 -10.91 5.43 -2.97
N TYR A 96 -11.64 6.52 -2.71
CA TYR A 96 -12.48 7.18 -3.72
C TYR A 96 -12.12 8.65 -3.92
N GLY A 97 -11.03 9.12 -3.32
CA GLY A 97 -10.50 10.47 -3.46
C GLY A 97 -9.35 10.77 -2.49
N ALA A 98 -8.87 12.01 -2.52
CA ALA A 98 -7.64 12.43 -1.83
C ALA A 98 -7.66 12.20 -0.31
N ARG A 99 -8.80 12.41 0.35
CA ARG A 99 -8.94 12.21 1.81
C ARG A 99 -8.77 10.75 2.21
N THR A 100 -9.41 9.83 1.49
CA THR A 100 -9.26 8.38 1.73
C THR A 100 -7.88 7.88 1.33
N ALA A 101 -7.29 8.46 0.28
CA ALA A 101 -5.92 8.12 -0.15
C ALA A 101 -4.89 8.49 0.93
N ALA A 102 -5.00 9.67 1.53
CA ALA A 102 -4.13 10.10 2.62
C ALA A 102 -4.25 9.19 3.87
N ARG A 103 -5.45 8.70 4.17
CA ARG A 103 -5.67 7.75 5.28
C ARG A 103 -5.07 6.38 5.00
N ALA A 104 -5.22 5.87 3.78
CA ALA A 104 -4.56 4.65 3.35
C ALA A 104 -3.03 4.78 3.45
N GLN A 105 -2.48 5.90 2.96
CA GLN A 105 -1.05 6.20 3.05
C GLN A 105 -0.52 6.22 4.50
N GLN A 106 -1.24 6.88 5.41
CA GLN A 106 -0.88 6.91 6.83
C GLN A 106 -0.83 5.50 7.41
N TYR A 107 -1.82 4.67 7.09
CA TYR A 107 -1.84 3.28 7.52
C TYR A 107 -0.64 2.52 6.93
N TYR A 108 -0.45 2.54 5.61
CA TYR A 108 0.62 1.82 4.92
C TYR A 108 2.03 2.16 5.41
N ALA A 109 2.28 3.43 5.74
CA ALA A 109 3.52 3.88 6.37
C ALA A 109 3.83 3.15 7.69
N THR A 110 2.81 2.90 8.52
CA THR A 110 2.97 2.15 9.78
C THR A 110 3.07 0.65 9.58
N GLN A 111 2.64 0.14 8.42
CA GLN A 111 2.62 -1.28 8.12
C GLN A 111 3.87 -1.75 7.35
N GLY A 112 4.81 -0.88 7.00
CA GLY A 112 6.00 -1.27 6.23
C GLY A 112 5.65 -1.77 4.82
N VAL A 113 4.63 -1.20 4.20
CA VAL A 113 4.25 -1.53 2.81
C VAL A 113 5.42 -1.24 1.87
N GLY A 114 5.67 -2.16 0.95
CA GLY A 114 6.71 -2.05 -0.09
C GLY A 114 6.18 -2.19 -1.52
N ALA A 115 4.96 -2.71 -1.69
CA ALA A 115 4.26 -2.84 -2.97
C ALA A 115 2.76 -2.64 -2.76
N ASN A 116 2.05 -2.16 -3.78
CA ASN A 116 0.62 -1.91 -3.72
C ASN A 116 -0.10 -2.44 -4.98
N ILE A 117 -1.18 -3.19 -4.75
CA ILE A 117 -2.09 -3.69 -5.77
C ILE A 117 -3.41 -2.91 -5.66
N TRP A 118 -3.67 -2.07 -6.65
CA TRP A 118 -4.92 -1.34 -6.80
C TRP A 118 -5.95 -2.23 -7.47
N VAL A 119 -7.15 -2.31 -6.90
CA VAL A 119 -8.24 -3.13 -7.44
C VAL A 119 -9.48 -2.28 -7.67
N GLY A 120 -10.04 -2.35 -8.88
CA GLY A 120 -11.19 -1.54 -9.27
C GLY A 120 -12.13 -2.27 -10.21
N ARG A 121 -13.41 -2.33 -9.83
CA ARG A 121 -14.51 -2.88 -10.64
C ARG A 121 -15.26 -1.84 -11.47
N SER A 122 -15.04 -0.56 -11.20
CA SER A 122 -15.84 0.57 -11.70
C SER A 122 -14.96 1.78 -12.00
N TRP A 123 -15.58 2.86 -12.47
CA TRP A 123 -14.89 4.14 -12.63
C TRP A 123 -14.35 4.66 -11.29
N SER A 124 -13.20 5.34 -11.30
CA SER A 124 -12.65 6.07 -10.14
C SER A 124 -11.79 7.24 -10.62
N TYR A 125 -11.60 8.25 -9.77
CA TYR A 125 -10.90 9.49 -10.14
C TYR A 125 -9.39 9.37 -9.92
N SER A 126 -8.70 8.74 -10.88
CA SER A 126 -7.26 8.40 -10.89
C SER A 126 -6.32 9.30 -10.07
N ASP A 127 -6.18 10.58 -10.46
CA ASP A 127 -5.22 11.50 -9.82
C ASP A 127 -5.48 11.71 -8.33
N GLU A 128 -6.74 11.64 -7.91
CA GLU A 128 -7.13 11.82 -6.52
C GLU A 128 -6.69 10.64 -5.63
N LEU A 129 -6.45 9.47 -6.24
CA LEU A 129 -6.07 8.24 -5.55
C LEU A 129 -4.57 8.21 -5.22
N MET A 130 -3.76 8.97 -5.97
CA MET A 130 -2.29 8.90 -5.96
C MET A 130 -1.64 9.29 -4.61
N GLY A 131 -2.42 9.80 -3.66
CA GLY A 131 -1.96 9.97 -2.28
C GLY A 131 -1.55 8.68 -1.58
N ALA A 132 -2.06 7.50 -2.01
CA ALA A 132 -1.82 6.20 -1.38
C ALA A 132 -0.71 5.35 -2.02
N MET A 133 0.30 5.99 -2.61
CA MET A 133 1.49 5.34 -3.21
C MET A 133 2.81 6.03 -2.85
N LEU A 134 2.80 6.92 -1.85
CA LEU A 134 3.98 7.71 -1.53
C LEU A 134 4.90 6.88 -0.61
N GLY A 135 6.03 6.40 -1.12
CA GLY A 135 7.04 5.76 -0.28
C GLY A 135 7.60 6.75 0.76
N ILE A 136 7.98 6.25 1.95
CA ILE A 136 8.75 7.06 2.90
C ILE A 136 10.18 7.18 2.35
N GLY A 137 10.48 8.29 1.68
CA GLY A 137 11.86 8.79 1.62
C GLY A 137 12.77 8.41 0.45
N SER A 138 12.28 7.98 -0.73
CA SER A 138 12.93 8.27 -2.06
C SER A 138 12.55 7.31 -3.21
N SER A 139 11.76 6.28 -3.00
CA SER A 139 11.24 5.46 -4.11
C SER A 139 9.80 5.06 -3.82
N GLU A 140 8.93 5.31 -4.79
CA GLU A 140 7.57 4.80 -4.73
C GLU A 140 7.60 3.28 -4.65
N TRP A 141 6.64 2.72 -3.91
CA TRP A 141 6.44 1.28 -3.89
C TRP A 141 6.17 0.76 -5.30
N GLN A 142 6.43 -0.52 -5.54
CA GLN A 142 6.01 -1.16 -6.79
C GLN A 142 4.48 -1.10 -6.88
N GLN A 143 3.98 -0.47 -7.94
CA GLN A 143 2.55 -0.30 -8.18
C GLN A 143 2.07 -1.33 -9.21
N CYS A 144 0.91 -1.92 -8.93
CA CYS A 144 0.18 -2.77 -9.86
C CYS A 144 -1.30 -2.39 -9.81
N ALA A 145 -1.96 -2.23 -10.95
CA ALA A 145 -3.40 -2.01 -11.00
C ALA A 145 -4.08 -3.15 -11.76
N TYR A 146 -5.16 -3.66 -11.18
CA TYR A 146 -6.07 -4.62 -11.77
C TYR A 146 -7.46 -3.99 -11.90
N GLY A 147 -7.87 -3.78 -13.15
CA GLY A 147 -9.22 -3.34 -13.49
C GLY A 147 -10.02 -4.49 -14.05
N LEU A 148 -11.17 -4.76 -13.46
CA LEU A 148 -12.06 -5.83 -13.88
C LEU A 148 -12.51 -5.62 -15.33
N ASN A 149 -12.33 -6.63 -16.17
CA ASN A 149 -12.84 -6.66 -17.53
C ASN A 149 -14.30 -7.14 -17.56
N GLN A 150 -15.24 -6.19 -17.53
CA GLN A 150 -16.67 -6.48 -17.62
C GLN A 150 -17.41 -5.35 -18.35
N THR A 151 -18.69 -5.58 -18.65
CA THR A 151 -19.54 -4.61 -19.37
C THR A 151 -20.29 -3.65 -18.46
N ASP A 152 -20.77 -4.11 -17.30
CA ASP A 152 -21.77 -3.37 -16.52
C ASP A 152 -21.19 -2.18 -15.76
N ARG A 153 -19.93 -2.31 -15.32
CA ARG A 153 -19.18 -1.23 -14.66
C ARG A 153 -17.79 -1.09 -15.29
N PRO A 154 -17.32 0.14 -15.53
CA PRO A 154 -16.17 0.37 -16.40
C PRO A 154 -14.82 0.27 -15.65
N GLY A 155 -14.52 -0.88 -15.02
CA GLY A 155 -13.26 -1.13 -14.31
C GLY A 155 -12.03 -1.03 -15.20
N ALA A 156 -12.09 -1.59 -16.40
CA ALA A 156 -11.05 -1.50 -17.42
C ALA A 156 -10.77 -0.05 -17.90
N VAL A 157 -11.82 0.79 -17.94
CA VAL A 157 -11.68 2.21 -18.32
C VAL A 157 -10.92 2.96 -17.24
N TRP A 158 -11.26 2.73 -15.96
CA TRP A 158 -10.48 3.27 -14.85
C TRP A 158 -9.02 2.81 -14.91
N LEU A 159 -8.78 1.51 -15.13
CA LEU A 159 -7.42 0.97 -15.22
C LEU A 159 -6.57 1.75 -16.23
N LYS A 160 -7.09 1.96 -17.44
CA LYS A 160 -6.36 2.70 -18.47
C LYS A 160 -6.19 4.19 -18.15
N ALA A 161 -7.21 4.82 -17.57
CA ALA A 161 -7.10 6.21 -17.11
C ALA A 161 -6.04 6.35 -16.00
N PHE A 162 -5.98 5.40 -15.07
CA PHE A 162 -5.03 5.40 -13.96
C PHE A 162 -3.60 5.13 -14.45
N THR A 163 -3.39 4.15 -15.33
CA THR A 163 -2.06 3.90 -15.91
C THR A 163 -1.58 5.10 -16.73
N ALA A 164 -2.46 5.80 -17.45
CA ALA A 164 -2.11 7.02 -18.16
C ALA A 164 -1.70 8.17 -17.20
N ALA A 165 -2.43 8.35 -16.09
CA ALA A 165 -2.08 9.35 -15.06
C ALA A 165 -0.72 9.04 -14.39
N MET A 166 -0.39 7.76 -14.21
CA MET A 166 0.89 7.29 -13.71
C MET A 166 2.02 7.56 -14.72
N ASP A 167 1.82 7.23 -16.00
CA ASP A 167 2.77 7.47 -17.08
C ASP A 167 3.08 8.98 -17.25
N GLU A 168 2.05 9.83 -17.21
CA GLU A 168 2.19 11.30 -17.26
C GLU A 168 3.15 11.81 -16.17
N LYS A 169 3.07 11.22 -14.98
CA LYS A 169 3.89 11.59 -13.82
C LYS A 169 5.21 10.82 -13.76
N LYS A 170 5.53 10.05 -14.80
CA LYS A 170 6.74 9.22 -14.91
C LYS A 170 6.86 8.20 -13.77
N ARG A 171 5.72 7.65 -13.36
CA ARG A 171 5.60 6.66 -12.28
C ARG A 171 5.28 5.30 -12.89
N PRO A 172 6.20 4.31 -12.84
CA PRO A 172 5.94 2.99 -13.39
C PRO A 172 4.80 2.28 -12.65
N ILE A 173 3.94 1.59 -13.41
CA ILE A 173 2.85 0.76 -12.87
C ILE A 173 2.64 -0.47 -13.75
N PHE A 174 2.42 -1.63 -13.12
CA PHE A 174 1.97 -2.83 -13.82
C PHE A 174 0.48 -2.74 -14.11
N CYS A 175 0.09 -3.04 -15.35
CA CYS A 175 -1.29 -3.04 -15.81
C CYS A 175 -1.78 -4.48 -15.97
N VAL A 176 -2.67 -4.94 -15.08
CA VAL A 176 -3.29 -6.27 -15.12
C VAL A 176 -4.71 -6.15 -15.68
N TYR A 177 -4.95 -6.79 -16.82
CA TYR A 177 -6.23 -6.78 -17.52
C TYR A 177 -6.44 -8.15 -18.17
N SER A 178 -7.58 -8.78 -17.88
CA SER A 178 -7.97 -10.04 -18.52
C SER A 178 -8.29 -9.79 -20.00
N PRO A 179 -7.80 -10.61 -20.95
CA PRO A 179 -8.24 -10.53 -22.34
C PRO A 179 -9.71 -10.93 -22.52
N ASP A 180 -10.23 -11.79 -21.64
CA ASP A 180 -11.60 -12.30 -21.67
C ASP A 180 -12.49 -11.55 -20.68
N LEU A 181 -13.80 -11.48 -20.98
CA LEU A 181 -14.81 -10.94 -20.05
C LEU A 181 -14.85 -11.78 -18.78
N GLU A 182 -14.80 -11.11 -17.64
CA GLU A 182 -14.75 -11.70 -16.31
C GLU A 182 -16.14 -11.72 -15.67
N ASN A 183 -16.42 -12.78 -14.92
CA ASN A 183 -17.59 -12.85 -14.04
C ASN A 183 -17.15 -12.49 -12.61
N GLU A 184 -17.83 -11.52 -12.01
CA GLU A 184 -17.59 -11.07 -10.63
C GLU A 184 -17.80 -12.14 -9.56
N GLU A 185 -18.56 -13.18 -9.85
CA GLU A 185 -18.78 -14.32 -8.97
C GLU A 185 -17.83 -15.49 -9.29
N GLY A 186 -17.09 -15.40 -10.40
CA GLY A 186 -16.11 -16.39 -10.83
C GLY A 186 -14.83 -16.40 -9.98
N GLN A 187 -13.98 -17.39 -10.20
CA GLN A 187 -12.63 -17.40 -9.63
C GLN A 187 -11.74 -16.36 -10.31
N LEU A 188 -10.69 -15.91 -9.61
CA LEU A 188 -9.59 -15.15 -10.22
C LEU A 188 -8.66 -16.08 -11.02
#